data_AF-A0A366GS44-F1
#
_entry.id   AF-A0A366GS44-F1
#
_cell.length_a   1.000
_cell.length_b   1.000
_cell.length_c   1.000
_cell.angle_alpha   90.00
_cell.angle_beta   90.00
_cell.angle_gamma   90.00
#
_symmetry.space_group_name_H-M   'P 1'
#
loop_
_entity.id
_entity.type
_entity.pdbx_description
1 polymer ?
#
loop_
_entity_poly.entity_id
_entity_poly.type
_entity_poly.pdbx_seq_one_letter_code
_entity_poly.pdbx_strand_id
1 'polypeptide(L)'
;MLPSTIVFFLMVILFNSLLTHRGATTLFYLGDSRIKLEACMYGLVMGLLLVAIMFTFASYNDIISSHKFLYLFSRISPKVALLTMITVRFVPLFIRRLKKITLVQKTKGVQLDSGSLIERIKNGMKLLQVLLVCSLEDALQTADSMQARGFGVTKRTTYIRYRMERRDWYTLSYLSILFIASFIFSYYGGGKLIIYPKVESILFQQYDGMMFFLFMMFISLPIVMEGREWIWWRMQK
;
A
#
# COMPACT_ATOMS: atom_id res chain seq x y z
N MET A 1 -3.35 -6.02 11.87
CA MET A 1 -4.03 -5.01 11.03
C MET A 1 -5.47 -4.76 11.45
N LEU A 2 -6.28 -5.80 11.68
CA LEU A 2 -7.70 -5.64 12.09
C LEU A 2 -7.92 -4.80 13.37
N PRO A 3 -7.12 -4.96 14.45
CA PRO A 3 -7.32 -4.15 15.65
C PRO A 3 -7.03 -2.66 15.42
N SER A 4 -5.97 -2.35 14.67
CA SER A 4 -5.60 -0.96 14.38
C SER A 4 -6.59 -0.27 13.46
N THR A 5 -7.16 -0.96 12.46
CA THR A 5 -8.16 -0.36 11.55
C THR A 5 -9.45 -0.01 12.28
N ILE A 6 -9.87 -0.80 13.26
CA ILE A 6 -11.04 -0.52 14.10
C ILE A 6 -10.81 0.73 14.96
N VAL A 7 -9.61 0.89 15.52
CA VAL A 7 -9.26 2.09 16.29
C VAL A 7 -9.33 3.35 15.41
N PHE A 8 -8.76 3.31 14.19
CA PHE A 8 -8.85 4.44 13.26
C PHE A 8 -10.29 4.73 12.83
N PHE A 9 -11.09 3.70 12.56
CA PHE A 9 -12.51 3.84 12.23
C PHE A 9 -13.28 4.57 13.32
N LEU A 10 -13.13 4.12 14.57
CA LEU A 10 -13.78 4.74 15.73
C LEU A 10 -13.29 6.16 15.97
N MET A 11 -11.99 6.41 15.81
CA MET A 11 -11.44 7.77 15.89
C MET A 11 -12.08 8.70 14.86
N VAL A 12 -12.19 8.29 13.59
CA VAL A 12 -12.79 9.13 12.54
C VAL A 12 -14.24 9.47 12.87
N ILE A 13 -15.02 8.52 13.36
CA ILE A 13 -16.41 8.77 13.78
C ILE A 13 -16.45 9.79 14.93
N LEU A 14 -15.67 9.56 15.98
CA LEU A 14 -15.64 10.41 17.17
C LEU A 14 -15.17 11.83 16.83
N PHE A 15 -14.05 11.97 16.12
CA PHE A 15 -13.53 13.27 15.71
C PHE A 15 -14.50 13.99 14.77
N ASN A 16 -15.09 13.30 13.79
CA ASN A 16 -16.01 13.95 12.88
C ASN A 16 -17.27 14.43 13.60
N SER A 17 -17.82 13.60 14.49
CA SER A 17 -19.01 13.91 15.29
C SER A 17 -18.79 15.04 16.30
N LEU A 18 -17.58 15.18 16.84
CA LEU A 18 -17.26 16.17 17.88
C LEU A 18 -16.80 17.51 17.29
N LEU A 19 -16.10 17.48 16.15
CA LEU A 19 -15.61 18.69 15.47
C LEU A 19 -16.65 19.29 14.52
N THR A 20 -17.49 18.48 13.88
CA THR A 20 -18.42 18.97 12.87
C THR A 20 -19.76 19.34 13.47
N HIS A 21 -20.06 20.64 13.45
CA HIS A 21 -21.30 21.20 14.00
C HIS A 21 -22.35 21.48 12.89
N ARG A 22 -22.17 20.89 11.70
CA ARG A 22 -23.06 21.07 10.54
C ARG A 22 -24.15 19.99 10.57
N GLY A 23 -25.37 20.36 10.18
CA GLY A 23 -26.55 19.47 10.23
C GLY A 23 -27.79 20.15 10.82
N ALA A 24 -28.97 19.61 10.54
CA ALA A 24 -30.24 20.18 10.99
C ALA A 24 -30.75 19.50 12.29
N THR A 25 -30.37 18.24 12.54
CA THR A 25 -30.92 17.44 13.64
C THR A 25 -29.91 17.21 14.76
N THR A 26 -30.20 17.74 15.96
CA THR A 26 -29.37 17.57 17.16
C THR A 26 -29.77 16.30 17.91
N LEU A 27 -28.81 15.42 18.19
CA LEU A 27 -29.02 14.18 18.94
C LEU A 27 -28.83 14.40 20.45
N PHE A 28 -27.68 14.96 20.84
CA PHE A 28 -27.32 15.17 22.25
C PHE A 28 -26.55 16.49 22.44
N TYR A 29 -26.71 17.07 23.62
CA TYR A 29 -25.91 18.19 24.10
C TYR A 29 -24.77 17.64 24.96
N LEU A 30 -23.53 17.89 24.56
CA LEU A 30 -22.35 17.54 25.35
C LEU A 30 -21.61 18.84 25.70
N GLY A 31 -21.92 19.38 26.88
CA GLY A 31 -21.45 20.70 27.29
C GLY A 31 -21.94 21.79 26.32
N ASP A 32 -21.00 22.57 25.77
CA ASP A 32 -21.27 23.66 24.81
C ASP A 32 -21.34 23.16 23.35
N SER A 33 -21.02 21.88 23.11
CA SER A 33 -20.99 21.28 21.78
C SER A 33 -22.27 20.50 21.48
N ARG A 34 -22.86 20.78 20.31
CA ARG A 34 -24.07 20.11 19.80
C ARG A 34 -23.68 18.98 18.86
N ILE A 35 -23.91 17.74 19.27
CA ILE A 35 -23.66 16.56 18.44
C ILE A 35 -24.87 16.34 17.51
N LYS A 36 -24.62 16.34 16.20
CA LYS A 36 -25.64 16.24 15.15
C LYS A 36 -25.63 14.88 14.46
N LEU A 37 -26.79 14.42 14.00
CA LEU A 37 -26.93 13.12 13.34
C LEU A 37 -26.19 13.07 12.01
N GLU A 38 -26.23 14.17 11.25
CA GLU A 38 -25.55 14.31 9.97
C GLU A 38 -24.02 14.16 10.12
N ALA A 39 -23.46 14.72 11.18
CA ALA A 39 -22.03 14.60 11.50
C ALA A 39 -21.64 13.16 11.87
N CYS A 40 -22.48 12.45 12.64
CA CYS A 40 -22.24 11.05 12.96
C CYS A 40 -22.31 10.15 11.70
N MET A 41 -23.33 10.33 10.86
CA MET A 41 -23.47 9.57 9.61
C MET A 41 -22.33 9.84 8.62
N TYR A 42 -21.93 11.11 8.47
CA TYR A 42 -20.78 11.45 7.66
C TYR A 42 -19.48 10.83 8.20
N GLY A 43 -19.28 10.88 9.52
CA GLY A 43 -18.16 10.21 10.19
C GLY A 43 -18.14 8.70 9.94
N LEU A 44 -19.31 8.03 9.97
CA LEU A 44 -19.44 6.61 9.67
C LEU A 44 -19.06 6.31 8.21
N VAL A 45 -19.62 7.03 7.25
CA VAL A 45 -19.33 6.86 5.81
C VAL A 45 -17.84 7.09 5.52
N MET A 46 -17.26 8.15 6.07
CA MET A 46 -15.82 8.45 5.90
C MET A 46 -14.92 7.44 6.62
N GLY A 47 -15.35 6.95 7.78
CA GLY A 47 -14.66 5.86 8.48
C GLY A 47 -14.62 4.60 7.63
N LEU A 48 -15.76 4.20 7.05
CA LEU A 48 -15.84 3.00 6.19
C LEU A 48 -14.96 3.17 4.93
N LEU A 49 -14.97 4.37 4.32
CA LEU A 49 -14.10 4.69 3.18
C LEU A 49 -12.62 4.52 3.55
N LEU A 50 -12.19 5.06 4.69
CA LEU A 50 -10.81 4.94 5.15
C LEU A 50 -10.41 3.47 5.35
N VAL A 51 -11.27 2.68 5.99
CA VAL A 51 -11.06 1.25 6.20
C VAL A 51 -10.92 0.52 4.86
N ALA A 52 -11.80 0.79 3.89
CA ALA A 52 -11.74 0.19 2.55
C ALA A 52 -10.42 0.53 1.81
N ILE A 53 -9.96 1.78 1.91
CA ILE A 53 -8.69 2.23 1.34
C ILE A 53 -7.52 1.50 2.01
N MET A 54 -7.50 1.41 3.34
CA MET A 54 -6.45 0.69 4.09
C MET A 54 -6.38 -0.79 3.70
N PHE A 55 -7.52 -1.48 3.58
CA PHE A 55 -7.55 -2.87 3.13
C PHE A 55 -7.03 -3.04 1.70
N THR A 56 -7.38 -2.11 0.80
CA THR A 56 -6.87 -2.11 -0.58
C THR A 56 -5.35 -1.97 -0.60
N PHE A 57 -4.79 -1.03 0.17
CA PHE A 57 -3.34 -0.86 0.26
C PHE A 57 -2.62 -2.03 0.94
N ALA A 58 -3.21 -2.62 1.98
CA ALA A 58 -2.66 -3.81 2.63
C ALA A 58 -2.57 -4.98 1.65
N SER A 59 -3.68 -5.28 0.97
CA SER A 59 -3.75 -6.34 -0.05
C SER A 59 -2.77 -6.10 -1.19
N TYR A 60 -2.62 -4.85 -1.63
CA TYR A 60 -1.63 -4.47 -2.64
C TYR A 60 -0.18 -4.74 -2.19
N ASN A 61 0.18 -4.35 -0.97
CA ASN A 61 1.55 -4.53 -0.44
C ASN A 61 1.92 -6.00 -0.25
N ASP A 62 0.95 -6.84 0.12
CA ASP A 62 1.19 -8.28 0.29
C ASP A 62 1.42 -8.99 -1.06
N ILE A 63 0.72 -8.57 -2.11
CA ILE A 63 0.78 -9.22 -3.44
C ILE A 63 1.94 -8.69 -4.29
N ILE A 64 2.19 -7.39 -4.26
CA ILE A 64 3.21 -6.72 -5.08
C ILE A 64 4.51 -6.62 -4.30
N SER A 65 5.41 -7.56 -4.55
CA SER A 65 6.77 -7.48 -4.05
C SER A 65 7.55 -6.34 -4.72
N SER A 66 8.55 -5.78 -4.02
CA SER A 66 9.40 -4.70 -4.55
C SER A 66 10.06 -5.10 -5.89
N HIS A 67 10.43 -6.37 -6.06
CA HIS A 67 11.00 -6.88 -7.31
C HIS A 67 10.00 -6.89 -8.48
N LYS A 68 8.71 -7.22 -8.23
CA LYS A 68 7.64 -7.15 -9.24
C LYS A 68 7.35 -5.70 -9.63
N PHE A 69 7.33 -4.79 -8.67
CA PHE A 69 7.15 -3.36 -8.94
C PHE A 69 8.27 -2.81 -9.84
N LEU A 70 9.53 -3.15 -9.53
CA LEU A 70 10.68 -2.73 -10.34
C LEU A 70 10.69 -3.32 -11.75
N TYR A 71 10.10 -4.50 -11.95
CA TYR A 71 9.94 -5.07 -13.29
C TYR A 71 9.09 -4.17 -14.19
N LEU A 72 8.06 -3.51 -13.66
CA LEU A 72 7.20 -2.62 -14.45
C LEU A 72 7.99 -1.46 -15.09
N PHE A 73 8.94 -0.89 -14.34
CA PHE A 73 9.81 0.20 -14.81
C PHE A 73 10.96 -0.28 -15.71
N SER A 74 11.23 -1.59 -15.74
CA SER A 74 12.29 -2.16 -16.58
C SER A 74 12.04 -1.97 -18.09
N ARG A 75 10.78 -1.81 -18.49
CA ARG A 75 10.40 -1.55 -19.89
C ARG A 75 10.74 -0.13 -20.34
N ILE A 76 10.71 0.84 -19.44
CA ILE A 76 10.99 2.26 -19.73
C ILE A 76 12.50 2.50 -19.74
N SER A 77 13.20 2.06 -18.69
CA SER A 77 14.66 2.18 -18.60
C SER A 77 15.29 0.98 -17.89
N PRO A 78 15.86 0.02 -18.65
CA PRO A 78 16.48 -1.18 -18.08
C PRO A 78 17.66 -0.89 -17.15
N LYS A 79 18.38 0.22 -17.38
CA LYS A 79 19.52 0.65 -16.54
C LYS A 79 19.05 1.10 -15.17
N VAL A 80 17.99 1.92 -15.11
CA VAL A 80 17.41 2.40 -13.85
C VAL A 80 16.76 1.26 -13.07
N ALA A 81 16.04 0.36 -13.75
CA ALA A 81 15.45 -0.80 -13.10
C ALA A 81 16.51 -1.74 -12.51
N LEU A 82 17.64 -1.93 -13.20
CA LEU A 82 18.77 -2.69 -12.67
C LEU A 82 19.37 -2.02 -11.44
N LEU A 83 19.69 -0.73 -11.54
CA LEU A 83 20.27 0.04 -10.42
C LEU A 83 19.37 -0.07 -9.20
N THR A 84 18.06 0.14 -9.38
CA THR A 84 17.10 0.08 -8.29
C THR A 84 16.98 -1.33 -7.72
N MET A 85 17.03 -2.38 -8.55
CA MET A 85 17.00 -3.77 -8.08
C MET A 85 18.24 -4.12 -7.25
N ILE A 86 19.42 -3.64 -7.66
CA ILE A 86 20.67 -3.78 -6.89
C ILE A 86 20.53 -3.01 -5.56
N THR A 87 20.05 -1.77 -5.58
CA THR A 87 19.85 -0.95 -4.38
C THR A 87 18.89 -1.61 -3.38
N VAL A 88 17.73 -2.09 -3.82
CA VAL A 88 16.76 -2.78 -2.95
C VAL A 88 17.37 -4.04 -2.34
N ARG A 89 18.20 -4.78 -3.09
CA ARG A 89 18.95 -5.93 -2.56
C ARG A 89 20.02 -5.51 -1.55
N PHE A 90 20.65 -4.35 -1.70
CA PHE A 90 21.68 -3.86 -0.79
C PHE A 90 21.14 -3.40 0.56
N VAL A 91 19.90 -2.93 0.66
CA VAL A 91 19.30 -2.54 1.96
C VAL A 91 19.40 -3.64 3.03
N PRO A 92 18.90 -4.88 2.84
CA PRO A 92 19.04 -5.93 3.84
C PRO A 92 20.50 -6.37 4.06
N LEU A 93 21.34 -6.30 3.04
CA LEU A 93 22.78 -6.60 3.15
C LEU A 93 23.50 -5.58 4.05
N PHE A 94 23.23 -4.28 3.88
CA PHE A 94 23.76 -3.21 4.71
C PHE A 94 23.29 -3.34 6.15
N ILE A 95 22.02 -3.68 6.40
CA ILE A 95 21.53 -3.92 7.77
C ILE A 95 22.28 -5.08 8.43
N ARG A 96 22.48 -6.20 7.72
CA ARG A 96 23.23 -7.35 8.24
C ARG A 96 24.70 -7.00 8.50
N ARG A 97 25.33 -6.26 7.59
CA ARG A 97 26.73 -5.84 7.71
C ARG A 97 26.92 -4.83 8.83
N LEU A 98 26.04 -3.84 8.94
CA LEU A 98 26.02 -2.88 10.04
C LEU A 98 25.95 -3.61 11.38
N LYS A 99 25.04 -4.59 11.55
CA LYS A 99 24.96 -5.40 12.78
C LYS A 99 26.27 -6.10 13.13
N LYS A 100 26.96 -6.68 12.14
CA LYS A 100 28.27 -7.32 12.35
C LYS A 100 29.35 -6.32 12.73
N ILE A 101 29.42 -5.19 12.01
CA ILE A 101 30.40 -4.12 12.30
C ILE A 101 30.14 -3.56 13.70
N THR A 102 28.88 -3.32 14.08
CA THR A 102 28.52 -2.87 15.42
C THR A 102 29.01 -3.84 16.48
N LEU A 103 28.87 -5.15 16.29
CA LEU A 103 29.36 -6.15 17.23
C LEU A 103 30.89 -6.13 17.37
N VAL A 104 31.62 -6.01 16.26
CA VAL A 104 33.10 -5.90 16.27
C VAL A 104 33.58 -4.57 16.87
N GLN A 105 32.88 -3.47 16.65
CA GLN A 105 33.26 -2.19 17.22
C GLN A 105 32.93 -2.10 18.71
N LYS A 106 31.87 -2.80 19.16
CA LYS A 106 31.56 -2.96 20.59
C LYS A 106 32.71 -3.68 21.34
N THR A 107 33.34 -4.70 20.75
CA THR A 107 34.52 -5.34 21.38
C THR A 107 35.75 -4.43 21.43
N LYS A 108 35.83 -3.44 20.53
CA LYS A 108 36.86 -2.38 20.54
C LYS A 108 36.51 -1.20 21.45
N GLY A 109 35.47 -1.32 22.29
CA GLY A 109 35.06 -0.29 23.24
C GLY A 109 34.20 0.83 22.67
N VAL A 110 33.79 0.75 21.39
CA VAL A 110 32.89 1.75 20.79
C VAL A 110 31.44 1.45 21.19
N GLN A 111 30.90 2.24 22.11
CA GLN A 111 29.53 2.10 22.59
C GLN A 111 28.61 3.15 21.95
N LEU A 112 27.47 2.71 21.42
CA LEU A 112 26.41 3.56 20.85
C LEU A 112 25.28 3.85 21.85
N ASP A 113 25.20 3.04 22.89
CA ASP A 113 24.07 2.96 23.81
C ASP A 113 24.33 3.76 25.11
N SER A 114 25.58 4.22 25.31
CA SER A 114 26.04 4.94 26.50
C SER A 114 26.82 6.20 26.10
N GLY A 115 26.91 7.16 27.03
CA GLY A 115 27.64 8.42 26.86
C GLY A 115 26.77 9.61 26.44
N SER A 116 27.42 10.75 26.24
CA SER A 116 26.81 12.00 25.79
C SER A 116 26.31 11.91 24.34
N LEU A 117 25.34 12.75 23.94
CA LEU A 117 24.84 12.82 22.56
C LEU A 117 25.97 13.01 21.54
N ILE A 118 26.97 13.84 21.87
CA ILE A 118 28.13 14.12 21.01
C ILE A 118 28.99 12.86 20.80
N GLU A 119 29.25 12.10 21.86
CA GLU A 119 30.01 10.84 21.78
C GLU A 119 29.27 9.80 20.96
N ARG A 120 27.94 9.68 21.12
CA ARG A 120 27.12 8.75 20.35
C ARG A 120 27.14 9.09 18.86
N ILE A 121 27.09 10.37 18.50
CA ILE A 121 27.22 10.82 17.10
C ILE A 121 28.61 10.49 16.56
N LYS A 122 29.68 10.80 17.30
CA LYS A 122 31.07 10.50 16.87
C LYS A 122 31.29 8.99 16.66
N ASN A 123 30.76 8.16 17.55
CA ASN A 123 30.83 6.70 17.45
C ASN A 123 29.97 6.18 16.28
N GLY A 124 28.80 6.77 16.05
CA GLY A 124 27.97 6.49 14.87
C GLY A 124 28.67 6.83 13.56
N MET A 125 29.36 7.97 13.48
CA MET A 125 30.14 8.36 12.30
C MET A 125 31.27 7.38 12.00
N LYS A 126 31.96 6.86 13.04
CA LYS A 126 33.00 5.84 12.89
C LYS A 126 32.45 4.54 12.31
N LEU A 127 31.26 4.11 12.75
CA LEU A 127 30.58 2.94 12.19
C LEU A 127 30.19 3.14 10.73
N LEU A 128 29.65 4.32 10.41
CA LEU A 128 29.26 4.69 9.06
C LEU A 128 30.48 4.72 8.13
N GLN A 129 31.61 5.27 8.58
CA GLN A 129 32.86 5.27 7.83
C GLN A 129 33.31 3.85 7.46
N VAL A 130 33.34 2.93 8.44
CA VAL A 130 33.71 1.53 8.18
C VAL A 130 32.73 0.87 7.22
N LEU A 131 31.42 1.07 7.42
CA LEU A 131 30.41 0.52 6.53
C LEU A 131 30.56 1.04 5.09
N LEU A 132 30.85 2.34 4.91
CA LEU A 132 31.04 2.94 3.60
C LEU A 132 32.25 2.35 2.87
N VAL A 133 33.39 2.22 3.53
CA VAL A 133 34.60 1.62 2.93
C VAL A 133 34.32 0.20 2.47
N CYS A 134 33.74 -0.64 3.34
CA CYS A 134 33.39 -2.01 2.97
C CYS A 134 32.32 -2.09 1.87
N SER A 135 31.40 -1.11 1.80
CA SER A 135 30.35 -1.08 0.77
C SER A 135 30.90 -0.63 -0.59
N LEU A 136 31.90 0.26 -0.59
CA LEU A 136 32.59 0.68 -1.81
C LEU A 136 33.39 -0.48 -2.41
N GLU A 137 34.08 -1.25 -1.58
CA GLU A 137 34.80 -2.45 -1.98
C GLU A 137 33.86 -3.51 -2.59
N ASP A 138 32.73 -3.80 -1.93
CA ASP A 138 31.68 -4.69 -2.48
C ASP A 138 31.15 -4.20 -3.84
N ALA A 139 30.97 -2.88 -3.99
CA ALA A 139 30.46 -2.27 -5.21
C ALA A 139 31.46 -2.42 -6.37
N LEU A 140 32.76 -2.18 -6.11
CA LEU A 140 33.83 -2.40 -7.08
C LEU A 140 33.92 -3.86 -7.49
N GLN A 141 33.94 -4.79 -6.53
CA GLN A 141 33.96 -6.23 -6.82
C GLN A 141 32.73 -6.68 -7.63
N THR A 142 31.57 -6.11 -7.35
CA THR A 142 30.34 -6.38 -8.11
C THR A 142 30.45 -5.84 -9.54
N ALA A 143 31.01 -4.65 -9.72
CA ALA A 143 31.22 -4.06 -11.04
C ALA A 143 32.19 -4.89 -11.89
N ASP A 144 33.32 -5.29 -11.32
CA ASP A 144 34.31 -6.15 -11.98
C ASP A 144 33.70 -7.51 -12.36
N SER A 145 32.94 -8.12 -11.45
CA SER A 145 32.23 -9.36 -11.73
C SER A 145 31.18 -9.21 -12.84
N MET A 146 30.49 -8.07 -12.90
CA MET A 146 29.53 -7.77 -13.97
C MET A 146 30.24 -7.59 -15.31
N GLN A 147 31.36 -6.89 -15.35
CA GLN A 147 32.17 -6.69 -16.55
C GLN A 147 32.74 -8.02 -17.06
N ALA A 148 33.29 -8.86 -16.18
CA ALA A 148 33.80 -10.19 -16.52
C ALA A 148 32.71 -11.12 -17.10
N ARG A 149 31.44 -10.93 -16.72
CA ARG A 149 30.28 -11.64 -17.28
C ARG A 149 29.74 -11.03 -18.57
N GLY A 150 30.41 -10.02 -19.13
CA GLY A 150 30.02 -9.36 -20.39
C GLY A 150 28.83 -8.40 -20.25
N PHE A 151 28.59 -7.85 -19.05
CA PHE A 151 27.52 -6.85 -18.88
C PHE A 151 27.79 -5.62 -19.77
N GLY A 152 26.85 -5.31 -20.67
CA GLY A 152 26.94 -4.15 -21.58
C GLY A 152 27.52 -4.45 -22.96
N VAL A 153 28.01 -5.68 -23.22
CA VAL A 153 28.59 -6.06 -24.53
C VAL A 153 27.50 -6.39 -25.57
N THR A 154 26.41 -7.02 -25.16
CA THR A 154 25.31 -7.44 -26.05
C THR A 154 23.96 -6.85 -25.63
N LYS A 155 22.97 -6.92 -26.53
CA LYS A 155 21.60 -6.51 -26.22
C LYS A 155 21.05 -7.41 -25.11
N ARG A 156 20.72 -6.80 -23.96
CA ARG A 156 20.24 -7.50 -22.78
C ARG A 156 18.93 -8.26 -23.05
N THR A 157 18.83 -9.48 -22.52
CA THR A 157 17.60 -10.27 -22.45
C THR A 157 17.03 -10.26 -21.03
N THR A 158 15.74 -10.54 -20.90
CA THR A 158 15.04 -10.58 -19.60
C THR A 158 14.71 -12.01 -19.22
N TYR A 159 15.23 -12.48 -18.08
CA TYR A 159 15.02 -13.84 -17.59
C TYR A 159 13.60 -14.06 -17.07
N ILE A 160 13.12 -13.18 -16.18
CA ILE A 160 11.76 -13.24 -15.63
C ILE A 160 10.82 -12.52 -16.60
N ARG A 161 10.00 -13.27 -17.35
CA ARG A 161 8.99 -12.70 -18.25
C ARG A 161 7.61 -12.86 -17.65
N TYR A 162 7.03 -11.76 -17.17
CA TYR A 162 5.61 -11.70 -16.82
C TYR A 162 4.81 -11.57 -18.11
N ARG A 163 4.14 -12.64 -18.53
CA ARG A 163 3.25 -12.66 -19.69
C ARG A 163 1.82 -12.62 -19.17
N MET A 164 1.03 -11.68 -19.68
CA MET A 164 -0.41 -11.64 -19.40
C MET A 164 -1.06 -12.89 -20.00
N GLU A 165 -1.70 -13.68 -19.17
CA GLU A 165 -2.49 -14.82 -19.61
C GLU A 165 -3.87 -14.37 -20.09
N ARG A 166 -4.59 -15.26 -20.79
CA ARG A 166 -5.98 -14.97 -21.22
C ARG A 166 -6.86 -14.66 -20.01
N ARG A 167 -6.64 -15.34 -18.88
CA ARG A 167 -7.33 -15.09 -17.61
C ARG A 167 -7.17 -13.64 -17.18
N ASP A 168 -5.94 -13.12 -17.20
CA ASP A 168 -5.65 -11.75 -16.76
C ASP A 168 -6.36 -10.72 -17.65
N TRP A 169 -6.43 -10.98 -18.95
CA TRP A 169 -7.17 -10.15 -19.90
C TRP A 169 -8.68 -10.14 -19.64
N TYR A 170 -9.30 -11.29 -19.37
CA TYR A 170 -10.73 -11.35 -19.01
C TYR A 170 -11.02 -10.60 -17.71
N THR A 171 -10.12 -10.68 -16.74
CA THR A 171 -10.32 -10.03 -15.44
C THR A 171 -10.13 -8.52 -15.55
N LEU A 172 -9.18 -8.09 -16.38
CA LEU A 172 -8.94 -6.69 -16.65
C LEU A 172 -10.09 -6.05 -17.43
N SER A 173 -10.63 -6.76 -18.44
CA SER A 173 -11.77 -6.26 -19.21
C SER A 173 -13.02 -6.16 -18.34
N TYR A 174 -13.31 -7.17 -17.52
CA TYR A 174 -14.42 -7.13 -16.56
C TYR A 174 -14.32 -5.96 -15.58
N LEU A 175 -13.15 -5.76 -14.97
CA LEU A 175 -12.90 -4.61 -14.08
C LEU A 175 -13.04 -3.26 -14.80
N SER A 176 -12.53 -3.16 -16.03
CA SER A 176 -12.63 -1.94 -16.83
C SER A 176 -14.09 -1.59 -17.16
N ILE A 177 -14.90 -2.59 -17.50
CA ILE A 177 -16.34 -2.41 -17.78
C ILE A 177 -17.07 -1.95 -16.53
N LEU A 178 -16.83 -2.59 -15.37
CA LEU A 178 -17.44 -2.18 -14.10
C LEU A 178 -17.05 -0.74 -13.71
N PHE A 179 -15.78 -0.38 -13.91
CA PHE A 179 -15.29 0.97 -13.62
C PHE A 179 -15.96 2.02 -14.50
N ILE A 180 -16.03 1.79 -15.82
CA ILE A 180 -16.68 2.70 -16.76
C ILE A 180 -18.18 2.82 -16.44
N ALA A 181 -18.87 1.70 -16.20
CA ALA A 181 -20.28 1.70 -15.83
C ALA A 181 -20.52 2.52 -14.55
N SER A 182 -19.72 2.31 -13.51
CA SER A 182 -19.83 3.05 -12.24
C SER A 182 -19.58 4.55 -12.44
N PHE A 183 -18.62 4.92 -13.29
CA PHE A 183 -18.35 6.32 -13.61
C PHE A 183 -19.52 6.99 -14.32
N ILE A 184 -20.13 6.31 -15.30
CA ILE A 184 -21.30 6.81 -16.02
C ILE A 184 -22.47 7.02 -15.06
N PHE A 185 -22.82 6.03 -14.24
CA PHE A 185 -23.91 6.18 -13.26
C PHE A 185 -23.63 7.26 -12.22
N SER A 186 -22.37 7.47 -11.83
CA SER A 186 -21.98 8.56 -10.93
C SER A 186 -22.18 9.94 -11.57
N TYR A 187 -21.88 10.06 -12.87
CA TYR A 187 -22.10 11.29 -13.63
C TYR A 187 -23.58 11.67 -13.68
N TYR A 188 -24.47 10.69 -13.89
CA TYR A 188 -25.93 10.87 -13.85
C TYR A 188 -26.51 11.08 -12.45
N GLY A 189 -25.67 11.13 -11.41
CA GLY A 189 -26.08 11.43 -10.04
C GLY A 189 -26.34 10.22 -9.15
N GLY A 190 -26.13 8.99 -9.64
CA GLY A 190 -26.21 7.78 -8.83
C GLY A 190 -25.12 7.74 -7.75
N GLY A 191 -25.49 7.33 -6.53
CA GLY A 191 -24.57 7.12 -5.41
C GLY A 191 -24.13 8.39 -4.68
N LYS A 192 -24.72 9.56 -4.95
CA LYS A 192 -24.45 10.80 -4.22
C LYS A 192 -25.36 10.91 -3.00
N LEU A 193 -24.91 10.42 -1.86
CA LEU A 193 -25.59 10.66 -0.59
C LEU A 193 -25.30 12.10 -0.12
N ILE A 194 -26.28 13.01 -0.27
CA ILE A 194 -26.16 14.37 0.28
C ILE A 194 -26.43 14.29 1.79
N ILE A 195 -25.35 14.29 2.58
CA ILE A 195 -25.44 14.16 4.05
C ILE A 195 -25.69 15.51 4.74
N TYR A 196 -25.25 16.61 4.13
CA TYR A 196 -25.44 17.97 4.62
C TYR A 196 -26.33 18.77 3.67
N PRO A 197 -27.27 19.60 4.16
CA PRO A 197 -27.54 19.98 5.55
C PRO A 197 -28.53 19.09 6.31
N LYS A 198 -29.29 18.24 5.62
CA LYS A 198 -30.20 17.25 6.19
C LYS A 198 -29.97 15.95 5.44
N VAL A 199 -29.94 14.83 6.16
CA VAL A 199 -29.86 13.50 5.52
C VAL A 199 -31.05 13.34 4.60
N GLU A 200 -30.79 13.24 3.31
CA GLU A 200 -31.82 12.96 2.33
C GLU A 200 -32.47 11.60 2.65
N SER A 201 -33.79 11.50 2.49
CA SER A 201 -34.48 10.22 2.65
C SER A 201 -33.87 9.19 1.71
N ILE A 202 -33.82 7.93 2.14
CA ILE A 202 -33.37 6.78 1.33
C ILE A 202 -34.43 6.46 0.26
N LEU A 203 -34.81 7.46 -0.53
CA LEU A 203 -35.58 7.27 -1.74
C LEU A 203 -34.59 6.69 -2.74
N PHE A 204 -34.70 5.39 -2.99
CA PHE A 204 -33.95 4.73 -4.04
C PHE A 204 -34.26 5.41 -5.36
N GLN A 205 -33.39 6.34 -5.78
CA GLN A 205 -33.44 6.84 -7.13
C GLN A 205 -33.02 5.68 -8.05
N GLN A 206 -33.60 5.59 -9.24
CA GLN A 206 -33.43 4.44 -10.14
C GLN A 206 -31.95 4.08 -10.41
N TYR A 207 -31.06 5.08 -10.34
CA TYR A 207 -29.61 4.93 -10.53
C TYR A 207 -28.86 4.40 -9.30
N ASP A 208 -29.38 4.55 -8.08
CA ASP A 208 -28.72 4.07 -6.86
C ASP A 208 -28.73 2.54 -6.79
N GLY A 209 -29.85 1.91 -7.16
CA GLY A 209 -29.95 0.45 -7.23
C GLY A 209 -28.95 -0.16 -8.23
N MET A 210 -28.72 0.51 -9.36
CA MET A 210 -27.72 0.08 -10.35
C MET A 210 -26.28 0.20 -9.80
N MET A 211 -25.98 1.26 -9.04
CA MET A 211 -24.70 1.41 -8.37
C MET A 211 -24.45 0.34 -7.31
N PHE A 212 -25.45 0.01 -6.48
CA PHE A 212 -25.34 -1.09 -5.53
C PHE A 212 -25.11 -2.44 -6.23
N PHE A 213 -25.80 -2.69 -7.34
CA PHE A 213 -25.59 -3.90 -8.13
C PHE A 213 -24.16 -3.99 -8.67
N LEU A 214 -23.63 -2.90 -9.25
CA LEU A 214 -22.24 -2.86 -9.73
C LEU A 214 -21.23 -3.06 -8.61
N PHE A 215 -21.48 -2.50 -7.42
CA PHE A 215 -20.63 -2.69 -6.25
C PHE A 215 -20.64 -4.13 -5.76
N MET A 216 -21.80 -4.79 -5.73
CA MET A 216 -21.92 -6.21 -5.40
C MET A 216 -21.17 -7.10 -6.40
N MET A 217 -21.27 -6.78 -7.70
CA MET A 217 -20.48 -7.45 -8.73
C MET A 217 -18.97 -7.30 -8.50
N PHE A 218 -18.52 -6.09 -8.17
CA PHE A 218 -17.10 -5.83 -7.87
C PHE A 218 -16.60 -6.66 -6.67
N ILE A 219 -17.34 -6.69 -5.56
CA ILE A 219 -16.97 -7.46 -4.36
C ILE A 219 -16.99 -8.97 -4.63
N SER A 220 -17.89 -9.45 -5.50
CA SER A 220 -17.98 -10.87 -5.80
C SER A 220 -16.77 -11.44 -6.55
N LEU A 221 -16.00 -10.60 -7.25
CA LEU A 221 -14.88 -11.02 -8.09
C LEU A 221 -13.83 -11.85 -7.34
N PRO A 222 -13.20 -11.36 -6.24
CA PRO A 222 -12.21 -12.16 -5.49
C PRO A 222 -12.81 -13.47 -4.96
N ILE A 223 -14.05 -13.43 -4.48
CA ILE A 223 -14.75 -14.61 -3.94
C ILE A 223 -14.94 -15.68 -5.03
N VAL A 224 -15.35 -15.27 -6.23
CA VAL A 224 -15.53 -16.18 -7.37
C VAL A 224 -14.19 -16.75 -7.85
N MET A 225 -13.13 -15.93 -7.86
CA MET A 225 -11.79 -16.38 -8.23
C MET A 225 -11.25 -17.43 -7.25
N GLU A 226 -11.27 -17.11 -5.96
CA GLU A 226 -10.79 -18.00 -4.90
C GLU A 226 -11.62 -19.28 -4.82
N GLY A 227 -12.95 -19.16 -4.91
CA GLY A 227 -13.85 -20.30 -4.92
C GLY A 227 -13.60 -21.24 -6.10
N ARG A 228 -13.38 -20.69 -7.31
CA ARG A 228 -13.07 -21.51 -8.49
C ARG A 228 -11.73 -22.23 -8.35
N GLU A 229 -10.71 -21.56 -7.83
CA GLU A 229 -9.42 -22.21 -7.56
C GLU A 229 -9.58 -23.31 -6.53
N TRP A 230 -10.26 -23.05 -5.41
CA TRP A 230 -10.51 -24.05 -4.36
C TRP A 230 -11.22 -25.31 -4.87
N ILE A 231 -12.26 -25.16 -5.71
CA ILE A 231 -12.97 -26.29 -6.32
C ILE A 231 -12.03 -27.08 -7.23
N TRP A 232 -11.21 -26.40 -8.04
CA TRP A 232 -10.26 -27.05 -8.94
C TRP A 232 -9.21 -27.88 -8.19
N TRP A 233 -8.64 -27.34 -7.09
CA TRP A 233 -7.72 -28.07 -6.22
C TRP A 233 -8.37 -29.30 -5.58
N ARG A 234 -9.67 -29.23 -5.27
CA ARG A 234 -10.42 -30.34 -4.68
C ARG A 234 -10.73 -31.45 -5.68
N MET A 235 -10.92 -31.11 -6.97
CA MET A 235 -11.17 -32.09 -8.03
C MET A 235 -9.90 -32.81 -8.51
N GLN A 236 -8.71 -32.32 -8.15
CA GLN A 236 -7.42 -32.97 -8.46
C GLN A 236 -6.93 -33.93 -7.36
N LYS A 237 -7.67 -34.05 -6.26
CA LYS A 237 -7.46 -35.07 -5.22
C LYS A 237 -8.40 -36.24 -5.46
#